data_AF-A0A9E1UZR2-F1
#
_entry.id   AF-A0A9E1UZR2-F1
#
_cell.length_a   1.000
_cell.length_b   1.000
_cell.length_c   1.000
_cell.angle_alpha   90.00
_cell.angle_beta   90.00
_cell.angle_gamma   90.00
#
_symmetry.space_group_name_H-M   'P 1'
#
loop_
_entity.id
_entity.type
_entity.pdbx_description
1 polymer ?
#
loop_
_entity_poly.entity_id
_entity_poly.type
_entity_poly.pdbx_seq_one_letter_code
_entity_poly.pdbx_strand_id
1 'polypeptide(L)'
;MTTLKIPSPLRAYTDGEKQIEIAGKDVGEAIEELIAIYPALKIHLIGEDGELRQFVNLFVNNEDVRYLNGTRTVLGKEDQLMIIPSIAGGSEADVKIVKNRVDYSNLKTNQSLIILLSLISFIFDINWIVAGLAFSLILGSILKQPGFAFVNKLIFYPISLVKPNIIADSSKPHLFAQSFGAVVVSLSAYSLFAGLVVIGWSLLAIVVLLASLNLFFGFCLGCSLYYWLHRNENSKSEYRFSGEK
;
A
#
# COMPACT_ATOMS: atom_id res chain seq x y z
N MET A 1 -0.01 -32.08 -10.70
CA MET A 1 -1.29 -31.40 -10.91
C MET A 1 -1.14 -30.09 -10.18
N THR A 2 -1.59 -29.01 -10.80
CA THR A 2 -1.47 -27.65 -10.27
C THR A 2 -2.81 -27.31 -9.64
N THR A 3 -2.80 -26.63 -8.50
CA THR A 3 -4.06 -26.25 -7.85
C THR A 3 -4.58 -24.95 -8.49
N LEU A 4 -5.75 -25.01 -9.11
CA LEU A 4 -6.45 -23.86 -9.68
C LEU A 4 -7.50 -23.32 -8.70
N LYS A 5 -7.37 -22.05 -8.29
CA LYS A 5 -8.33 -21.36 -7.42
C LYS A 5 -9.45 -20.71 -8.23
N ILE A 6 -10.69 -21.07 -7.91
CA ILE A 6 -11.89 -20.55 -8.56
C ILE A 6 -12.48 -19.37 -7.75
N PRO A 7 -12.56 -18.17 -8.35
CA PRO A 7 -13.11 -16.98 -7.72
C PRO A 7 -14.62 -17.15 -7.54
N SER A 8 -15.16 -16.57 -6.47
CA SER A 8 -16.57 -16.70 -6.08
C SER A 8 -17.58 -16.48 -7.23
N PRO A 9 -17.43 -15.49 -8.13
CA PRO A 9 -18.35 -15.30 -9.26
C PRO A 9 -18.35 -16.44 -10.29
N LEU A 10 -17.27 -17.20 -10.40
CA LEU A 10 -17.15 -18.30 -11.35
C LEU A 10 -17.57 -19.65 -10.77
N ARG A 11 -17.76 -19.75 -9.45
CA ARG A 11 -18.11 -21.01 -8.78
C ARG A 11 -19.46 -21.58 -9.22
N ALA A 12 -20.37 -20.73 -9.68
CA ALA A 12 -21.65 -21.16 -10.25
C ALA A 12 -21.50 -22.04 -11.51
N TYR A 13 -20.33 -22.00 -12.16
CA TYR A 13 -20.01 -22.78 -13.35
C TYR A 13 -19.05 -23.95 -13.08
N THR A 14 -18.65 -24.13 -11.81
CA THR A 14 -17.72 -25.19 -11.37
C THR A 14 -18.32 -26.01 -10.22
N ASP A 15 -19.63 -26.21 -10.21
CA ASP A 15 -20.36 -26.96 -9.16
C ASP A 15 -20.12 -26.47 -7.72
N GLY A 16 -19.76 -25.19 -7.56
CA GLY A 16 -19.44 -24.61 -6.26
C GLY A 16 -17.99 -24.82 -5.79
N GLU A 17 -17.17 -25.52 -6.57
CA GLU A 17 -15.78 -25.84 -6.21
C GLU A 17 -14.94 -24.58 -6.01
N LYS A 18 -14.16 -24.56 -4.93
CA LYS A 18 -13.26 -23.44 -4.62
C LYS A 18 -11.87 -23.63 -5.22
N GLN A 19 -11.47 -24.88 -5.40
CA GLN A 19 -10.17 -25.29 -5.89
C GLN A 19 -10.33 -26.54 -6.74
N ILE A 20 -9.61 -26.61 -7.84
CA ILE A 20 -9.68 -27.72 -8.78
C ILE A 20 -8.24 -28.13 -9.09
N GLU A 21 -7.94 -29.41 -8.98
CA GLU A 21 -6.67 -29.97 -9.42
C GLU A 21 -6.69 -30.10 -10.93
N ILE A 22 -5.72 -29.50 -11.61
CA ILE A 22 -5.65 -29.48 -13.06
C ILE A 22 -4.29 -29.94 -13.56
N ALA A 23 -4.26 -30.59 -14.71
CA ALA A 23 -3.03 -30.87 -15.42
C ALA A 23 -2.77 -29.76 -16.45
N GLY A 24 -1.53 -29.67 -16.91
CA GLY A 24 -1.10 -28.63 -17.82
C GLY A 24 0.36 -28.31 -17.58
N LYS A 25 1.13 -28.24 -18.66
CA LYS A 25 2.52 -27.83 -18.62
C LYS A 25 2.64 -26.32 -18.46
N ASP A 26 1.65 -25.58 -18.94
CA ASP A 26 1.57 -24.13 -18.84
C ASP A 26 0.14 -23.66 -18.56
N VAL A 27 0.01 -22.36 -18.32
CA VAL A 27 -1.27 -21.70 -18.02
C VAL A 27 -2.30 -21.90 -19.14
N GLY A 28 -1.88 -21.93 -20.40
CA GLY A 28 -2.76 -22.18 -21.54
C GLY A 28 -3.39 -23.57 -21.47
N GLU A 29 -2.56 -24.60 -21.36
CA GLU A 29 -3.02 -26.00 -21.24
C GLU A 29 -3.93 -26.19 -20.02
N ALA A 30 -3.62 -25.55 -18.89
CA ALA A 30 -4.46 -25.63 -17.69
C ALA A 30 -5.84 -24.97 -17.88
N ILE A 31 -5.93 -23.83 -18.58
CA ILE A 31 -7.22 -23.19 -18.87
C ILE A 31 -8.02 -24.01 -19.89
N GLU A 32 -7.35 -24.61 -20.88
CA GLU A 32 -8.00 -25.50 -21.84
C GLU A 32 -8.61 -26.73 -21.17
N GLU A 33 -7.86 -27.39 -20.27
CA GLU A 33 -8.39 -28.50 -19.49
C GLU A 33 -9.55 -28.07 -18.60
N LEU A 34 -9.51 -26.86 -18.03
CA LEU A 34 -10.57 -26.36 -17.16
C LEU A 34 -11.87 -26.22 -17.95
N ILE A 35 -11.77 -25.70 -19.17
CA ILE A 35 -12.90 -25.54 -20.08
C ILE A 35 -13.39 -26.90 -20.58
N ALA A 36 -12.51 -27.88 -20.73
CA ALA A 36 -12.90 -29.24 -21.08
C ALA A 36 -13.74 -29.90 -19.98
N ILE A 37 -13.39 -29.67 -18.71
CA ILE A 37 -14.13 -30.19 -17.56
C ILE A 37 -15.41 -29.37 -17.33
N TYR A 38 -15.36 -28.04 -17.47
CA TYR A 38 -16.47 -27.11 -17.25
C TYR A 38 -16.73 -26.23 -18.47
N PRO A 39 -17.43 -26.74 -19.51
CA PRO A 39 -17.65 -26.02 -20.77
C PRO A 39 -18.37 -24.68 -20.61
N ALA A 40 -19.20 -24.53 -19.58
CA ALA A 40 -19.91 -23.29 -19.27
C ALA A 40 -18.97 -22.11 -18.97
N LEU A 41 -17.73 -22.36 -18.52
CA LEU A 41 -16.75 -21.31 -18.28
C LEU A 41 -16.21 -20.67 -19.57
N LYS A 42 -16.31 -21.35 -20.72
CA LYS A 42 -15.73 -20.87 -21.98
C LYS A 42 -16.18 -19.45 -22.33
N ILE A 43 -17.48 -19.17 -22.18
CA ILE A 43 -18.04 -17.85 -22.53
C ILE A 43 -17.53 -16.73 -21.62
N HIS A 44 -17.08 -17.06 -20.40
CA HIS A 44 -16.57 -16.12 -19.41
C HIS A 44 -15.06 -15.90 -19.52
N LEU A 45 -14.32 -16.91 -19.98
CA LEU A 45 -12.85 -16.89 -20.04
C LEU A 45 -12.31 -16.55 -21.44
N ILE A 46 -12.96 -17.04 -22.49
CA ILE A 46 -12.46 -16.99 -23.88
C ILE A 46 -13.31 -16.03 -24.72
N GLY A 47 -12.64 -15.22 -25.53
CA GLY A 47 -13.22 -14.24 -26.46
C GLY A 47 -13.75 -14.89 -27.74
N GLU A 48 -14.34 -14.08 -28.62
CA GLU A 48 -14.81 -14.53 -29.93
C GLU A 48 -13.66 -14.88 -30.88
N ASP A 49 -12.49 -14.31 -30.63
CA ASP A 49 -11.22 -14.56 -31.32
C ASP A 49 -10.56 -15.88 -30.91
N GLY A 50 -11.11 -16.58 -29.91
CA GLY A 50 -10.53 -17.82 -29.38
C GLY A 50 -9.43 -17.59 -28.36
N GLU A 51 -9.11 -16.33 -28.01
CA GLU A 51 -8.08 -15.96 -27.04
C GLU A 51 -8.67 -15.68 -25.65
N LEU A 52 -7.82 -15.61 -24.63
CA LEU A 52 -8.25 -15.19 -23.29
C LEU A 52 -8.78 -13.75 -23.32
N ARG A 53 -9.96 -13.54 -22.72
CA ARG A 53 -10.57 -12.20 -22.62
C ARG A 53 -9.65 -11.26 -21.84
N GLN A 54 -9.50 -10.02 -22.34
CA GLN A 54 -8.62 -9.01 -21.72
C GLN A 54 -8.92 -8.73 -20.23
N PHE A 55 -10.17 -8.92 -19.82
CA PHE A 55 -10.63 -8.72 -18.44
C PHE A 55 -10.44 -9.94 -17.52
N VAL A 56 -9.89 -11.04 -18.03
CA VAL A 56 -9.53 -12.21 -17.21
C VAL A 56 -8.07 -12.08 -16.84
N ASN A 57 -7.80 -11.89 -15.55
CA ASN A 57 -6.43 -11.84 -15.04
C ASN A 57 -6.08 -13.20 -14.45
N LEU A 58 -4.91 -13.73 -14.81
CA LEU A 58 -4.41 -14.99 -14.31
C LEU A 58 -3.14 -14.74 -13.50
N PHE A 59 -3.03 -15.42 -12.37
CA PHE A 59 -1.88 -15.29 -11.47
C PHE A 59 -1.29 -16.67 -11.19
N VAL A 60 0.03 -16.79 -11.33
CA VAL A 60 0.78 -17.96 -10.87
C VAL A 60 1.52 -17.53 -9.60
N ASN A 61 1.27 -18.20 -8.48
CA ASN A 61 1.91 -17.90 -7.18
C ASN A 61 1.87 -16.41 -6.78
N ASN A 62 0.74 -15.73 -7.06
CA ASN A 62 0.47 -14.30 -6.83
C ASN A 62 1.15 -13.31 -7.80
N GLU A 63 1.79 -13.78 -8.88
CA GLU A 63 2.33 -12.93 -9.93
C GLU A 63 1.45 -12.99 -11.19
N ASP A 64 1.08 -11.82 -11.74
CA ASP A 64 0.24 -11.76 -12.95
C ASP A 64 1.03 -12.32 -14.14
N VAL A 65 0.44 -13.28 -14.85
CA VAL A 65 1.09 -13.97 -15.98
C VAL A 65 1.54 -13.03 -17.09
N ARG A 66 0.97 -11.82 -17.18
CA ARG A 66 1.39 -10.79 -18.14
C ARG A 66 2.80 -10.26 -17.89
N TYR A 67 3.29 -10.31 -16.66
CA TYR A 67 4.69 -9.99 -16.33
C TYR A 67 5.61 -11.21 -16.42
N LEU A 68 5.03 -12.39 -16.64
CA LEU A 68 5.72 -13.65 -16.91
C LEU A 68 5.72 -13.93 -18.43
N ASN A 69 5.39 -15.16 -18.84
CA ASN A 69 5.34 -15.59 -20.23
C ASN A 69 3.89 -15.73 -20.75
N GLY A 70 2.94 -15.00 -20.16
CA GLY A 70 1.52 -15.07 -20.51
C GLY A 70 0.96 -16.48 -20.34
N THR A 71 0.19 -16.95 -21.33
CA THR A 71 -0.34 -18.32 -21.37
C THR A 71 0.75 -19.39 -21.42
N ARG A 72 1.95 -19.06 -21.88
CA ARG A 72 3.10 -19.98 -21.91
C ARG A 72 3.88 -20.05 -20.59
N THR A 73 3.36 -19.44 -19.53
CA THR A 73 3.96 -19.54 -18.20
C THR A 73 3.88 -20.99 -17.73
N VAL A 74 5.05 -21.61 -17.56
CA VAL A 74 5.16 -23.02 -17.14
C VAL A 74 4.59 -23.19 -15.74
N LEU A 75 3.81 -24.24 -15.54
CA LEU A 75 3.23 -24.61 -14.25
C LEU A 75 3.98 -25.79 -13.63
N GLY A 76 4.50 -25.56 -12.44
CA GLY A 76 5.00 -26.60 -11.55
C GLY A 76 3.88 -27.38 -10.86
N LYS A 77 4.25 -28.53 -10.28
CA LYS A 77 3.32 -29.40 -9.54
C LYS A 77 2.82 -28.80 -8.22
N GLU A 78 3.50 -27.78 -7.69
CA GLU A 78 3.15 -27.13 -6.42
C GLU A 78 2.66 -25.69 -6.64
N ASP A 79 2.53 -25.28 -7.91
CA ASP A 79 2.12 -23.91 -8.24
C ASP A 79 0.63 -23.75 -7.99
N GLN A 80 0.25 -22.52 -7.64
CA GLN A 80 -1.15 -22.12 -7.57
C GLN A 80 -1.47 -21.18 -8.73
N LEU A 81 -2.40 -21.60 -9.58
CA LEU A 81 -3.01 -20.75 -10.59
C LEU A 81 -4.30 -20.13 -10.02
N MET A 82 -4.47 -18.82 -10.16
CA MET A 82 -5.67 -18.11 -9.71
C MET A 82 -6.29 -17.31 -10.84
N ILE A 83 -7.60 -17.43 -11.00
CA ILE A 83 -8.39 -16.60 -11.92
C ILE A 83 -8.96 -15.43 -11.11
N ILE A 84 -8.67 -14.20 -11.54
CA ILE A 84 -9.29 -12.99 -11.01
C ILE A 84 -10.11 -12.33 -12.12
N PRO A 85 -11.46 -12.39 -12.05
CA PRO A 85 -12.31 -11.78 -13.04
C PRO A 85 -12.32 -10.26 -12.80
N SER A 86 -12.10 -9.47 -13.84
CA SER A 86 -12.27 -8.01 -13.76
C SER A 86 -13.75 -7.68 -13.90
N ILE A 87 -14.55 -8.02 -12.89
CA ILE A 87 -15.96 -7.62 -12.82
C ILE A 87 -16.04 -6.36 -11.95
N ALA A 88 -16.47 -5.26 -12.55
CA ALA A 88 -16.92 -4.07 -11.83
C ALA A 88 -18.25 -4.41 -11.12
N GLY A 89 -18.16 -5.07 -9.96
CA GLY A 89 -19.36 -5.50 -9.21
C GLY A 89 -18.97 -6.40 -8.06
N GLY A 90 -18.76 -5.81 -6.88
CA GLY A 90 -18.33 -6.50 -5.68
C GLY A 90 -19.33 -7.57 -5.21
N SER A 91 -18.78 -8.71 -4.81
CA SER A 91 -19.36 -9.64 -3.85
C SER A 91 -18.22 -10.10 -2.94
N GLU A 92 -18.34 -9.77 -1.66
CA GLU A 92 -17.38 -9.99 -0.58
C GLU A 92 -17.14 -11.50 -0.34
N ALA A 93 -16.26 -12.13 -1.12
CA ALA A 93 -15.77 -13.47 -0.76
C ALA A 93 -14.38 -13.73 -1.35
N ASP A 94 -13.39 -13.61 -0.45
CA ASP A 94 -11.99 -14.04 -0.55
C ASP A 94 -11.10 -13.34 -1.58
N VAL A 95 -11.17 -12.02 -1.56
CA VAL A 95 -10.10 -11.17 -2.02
C VAL A 95 -9.72 -10.26 -0.85
N LYS A 96 -8.73 -10.66 -0.05
CA LYS A 96 -8.03 -9.79 0.92
C LYS A 96 -7.18 -8.74 0.19
N ILE A 97 -7.64 -8.21 -0.95
CA ILE A 97 -6.92 -7.19 -1.72
C ILE A 97 -7.12 -5.85 -1.03
N VAL A 98 -6.09 -5.51 -0.26
CA VAL A 98 -5.63 -4.16 0.03
C VAL A 98 -6.72 -3.24 0.61
N LYS A 99 -7.02 -3.45 1.90
CA LYS A 99 -7.70 -2.44 2.73
C LYS A 99 -6.85 -1.18 2.97
N ASN A 100 -5.59 -1.16 2.53
CA ASN A 100 -4.71 -0.01 2.74
C ASN A 100 -4.71 0.89 1.50
N ARG A 101 -5.54 1.93 1.55
CA ARG A 101 -5.46 3.04 0.60
C ARG A 101 -4.89 4.25 1.32
N VAL A 102 -3.92 4.90 0.69
CA VAL A 102 -3.24 6.08 1.25
C VAL A 102 -3.42 7.24 0.29
N ASP A 103 -3.82 8.39 0.84
CA ASP A 103 -3.91 9.63 0.09
C ASP A 103 -2.54 10.32 0.07
N TYR A 104 -1.83 10.17 -1.03
CA TYR A 104 -0.50 10.73 -1.24
C TYR A 104 -0.53 12.26 -1.29
N SER A 105 -1.63 12.86 -1.73
CA SER A 105 -1.79 14.31 -1.69
C SER A 105 -1.80 14.82 -0.25
N ASN A 106 -2.52 14.14 0.64
CA ASN A 106 -2.55 14.48 2.07
C ASN A 106 -1.15 14.34 2.70
N LEU A 107 -0.40 13.28 2.36
CA LEU A 107 0.97 13.09 2.84
C LEU A 107 1.94 14.18 2.38
N LYS A 108 1.86 14.58 1.10
CA LYS A 108 2.71 15.65 0.55
C LYS A 108 2.37 17.00 1.15
N THR A 109 1.09 17.34 1.26
CA THR A 109 0.65 18.58 1.92
C THR A 109 1.12 18.64 3.37
N ASN A 110 1.01 17.53 4.12
CA ASN A 110 1.48 17.47 5.50
C ASN A 110 2.99 17.77 5.59
N GLN A 111 3.81 17.17 4.71
CA GLN A 111 5.25 17.44 4.66
C GLN A 111 5.56 18.89 4.27
N SER A 112 4.88 19.43 3.26
CA SER A 112 5.05 20.82 2.84
C SER A 112 4.70 21.82 3.94
N LEU A 113 3.61 21.58 4.69
CA LEU A 113 3.22 22.42 5.82
C LEU A 113 4.24 22.37 6.95
N ILE A 114 4.76 21.18 7.29
CA ILE A 114 5.81 21.04 8.31
C ILE A 114 7.06 21.82 7.91
N ILE A 115 7.53 21.66 6.66
CA ILE A 115 8.69 22.37 6.14
C ILE A 115 8.46 23.88 6.19
N LEU A 116 7.34 24.36 5.64
CA LEU A 116 7.02 25.78 5.55
C LEU A 116 6.92 26.42 6.94
N LEU A 117 6.16 25.81 7.86
CA LEU A 117 5.99 26.34 9.21
C LEU A 117 7.29 26.30 10.01
N SER A 118 8.14 25.29 9.79
CA SER A 118 9.46 25.22 10.44
C SER A 118 10.39 26.32 9.94
N LEU A 119 10.39 26.61 8.63
CA LEU A 119 11.19 27.71 8.07
C LEU A 119 10.70 29.07 8.56
N ILE A 120 9.38 29.29 8.60
CA ILE A 120 8.80 30.51 9.18
C ILE A 120 9.19 30.63 10.65
N SER A 121 9.06 29.55 11.42
CA SER A 121 9.45 29.53 12.82
C SER A 121 10.92 29.91 13.01
N PHE A 122 11.82 29.37 12.19
CA PHE A 122 13.25 29.69 12.22
C PHE A 122 13.56 31.13 11.85
N ILE A 123 12.98 31.64 10.76
CA ILE A 123 13.25 33.00 10.26
C ILE A 123 12.78 34.07 11.25
N PHE A 124 11.64 33.85 11.89
CA PHE A 124 11.02 34.82 12.81
C PHE A 124 11.29 34.52 14.29
N ASP A 125 12.08 33.50 14.60
CA ASP A 125 12.38 33.04 15.98
C ASP A 125 11.11 32.78 16.83
N ILE A 126 10.09 32.18 16.21
CA ILE A 126 8.78 31.94 16.85
C ILE A 126 8.70 30.50 17.39
N ASN A 127 9.13 30.31 18.64
CA ASN A 127 9.15 29.00 19.32
C ASN A 127 7.76 28.35 19.45
N TRP A 128 6.69 29.16 19.56
CA TRP A 128 5.32 28.66 19.66
C TRP A 128 4.85 27.90 18.42
N ILE A 129 5.38 28.21 17.23
CA ILE A 129 5.08 27.45 16.01
C ILE A 129 5.64 26.03 16.14
N VAL A 130 6.85 25.85 16.66
CA VAL A 130 7.45 24.53 16.88
C VAL A 130 6.64 23.71 17.88
N ALA A 131 6.15 24.32 18.97
CA ALA A 131 5.24 23.66 19.89
C ALA A 131 3.92 23.25 19.23
N GLY A 132 3.34 24.12 18.39
CA GLY A 132 2.14 23.81 17.61
C GLY A 132 2.35 22.65 16.63
N LEU A 133 3.50 22.61 15.95
CA LEU A 133 3.91 21.50 15.09
C LEU A 133 4.01 20.19 15.88
N ALA A 134 4.70 20.21 17.03
CA ALA A 134 4.83 19.04 17.91
C ALA A 134 3.45 18.51 18.32
N PHE A 135 2.57 19.41 18.78
CA PHE A 135 1.21 19.07 19.19
C PHE A 135 0.40 18.45 18.03
N SER A 136 0.43 19.06 16.85
CA SER A 136 -0.26 18.54 15.66
C SER A 136 0.23 17.15 15.27
N LEU A 137 1.53 16.90 15.29
CA LEU A 137 2.11 15.60 14.96
C LEU A 137 1.73 14.52 15.99
N ILE A 138 1.75 14.85 17.28
CA ILE A 138 1.30 13.97 18.37
C ILE A 138 -0.19 13.63 18.17
N LEU A 139 -1.04 14.65 18.01
CA LEU A 139 -2.47 14.46 17.85
C LEU A 139 -2.81 13.62 16.61
N GLY A 140 -2.14 13.88 15.49
CA GLY A 140 -2.29 13.04 14.29
C GLY A 140 -1.88 11.59 14.53
N SER A 141 -0.80 11.37 15.29
CA SER A 141 -0.32 10.01 15.60
C SER A 141 -1.33 9.24 16.44
N ILE A 142 -1.96 9.89 17.43
CA ILE A 142 -3.04 9.33 18.25
C ILE A 142 -4.27 9.01 17.38
N LEU A 143 -4.64 9.93 16.48
CA LEU A 143 -5.78 9.79 15.58
C LEU A 143 -5.51 8.90 14.35
N LYS A 144 -4.31 8.31 14.26
CA LYS A 144 -3.87 7.45 13.14
C LYS A 144 -4.03 8.11 11.76
N GLN A 145 -3.69 9.39 11.68
CA GLN A 145 -3.75 10.20 10.45
C GLN A 145 -2.59 11.20 10.37
N PRO A 146 -2.29 11.77 9.19
CA PRO A 146 -1.35 12.88 9.06
C PRO A 146 -1.65 14.03 10.04
N GLY A 147 -0.62 14.63 10.64
CA GLY A 147 -0.77 15.70 11.64
C GLY A 147 -1.66 16.85 11.18
N PHE A 148 -1.52 17.25 9.91
CA PHE A 148 -2.32 18.29 9.27
C PHE A 148 -3.43 17.74 8.35
N ALA A 149 -3.91 16.51 8.58
CA ALA A 149 -4.99 15.93 7.78
C ALA A 149 -6.26 16.80 7.77
N PHE A 150 -6.54 17.50 8.88
CA PHE A 150 -7.65 18.44 8.97
C PHE A 150 -7.50 19.64 8.01
N VAL A 151 -6.28 20.09 7.73
CA VAL A 151 -6.03 21.24 6.85
C VAL A 151 -6.46 20.91 5.42
N ASN A 152 -6.17 19.70 4.95
CA ASN A 152 -6.65 19.26 3.64
C ASN A 152 -8.18 19.25 3.58
N LYS A 153 -8.84 18.70 4.60
CA LYS A 153 -10.30 18.58 4.65
C LYS A 153 -11.03 19.91 4.79
N LEU A 154 -10.52 20.82 5.65
CA LEU A 154 -11.17 22.11 5.94
C LEU A 154 -10.75 23.22 4.97
N ILE A 155 -9.54 23.19 4.44
CA ILE A 155 -8.98 24.31 3.65
C ILE A 155 -8.79 23.89 2.20
N PHE A 156 -7.92 22.92 1.91
CA PHE A 156 -7.47 22.68 0.53
C PHE A 156 -8.50 22.00 -0.39
N TYR A 157 -9.29 21.06 0.12
CA TYR A 157 -10.32 20.38 -0.68
C TYR A 157 -11.49 21.31 -1.03
N PRO A 158 -12.03 22.12 -0.11
CA PRO A 158 -13.08 23.09 -0.45
C PRO A 158 -12.65 24.12 -1.50
N ILE A 159 -11.42 24.63 -1.42
CA ILE A 159 -10.90 25.62 -2.38
C ILE A 159 -10.31 24.98 -3.64
N SER A 160 -10.41 23.65 -3.80
CA SER A 160 -9.89 22.88 -4.95
C SER A 160 -8.40 23.10 -5.27
N LEU A 161 -7.59 23.47 -4.28
CA LEU A 161 -6.15 23.74 -4.47
C LEU A 161 -5.33 22.45 -4.55
N VAL A 162 -5.81 21.36 -3.93
CA VAL A 162 -5.19 20.04 -3.99
C VAL A 162 -6.29 19.00 -4.24
N LYS A 163 -6.06 18.08 -5.19
CA LYS A 163 -6.97 16.94 -5.43
C LYS A 163 -6.49 15.70 -4.67
N PRO A 164 -7.39 14.92 -4.03
CA PRO A 164 -7.01 13.65 -3.41
C PRO A 164 -6.37 12.69 -4.43
N ASN A 165 -5.26 12.07 -4.06
CA ASN A 165 -4.57 11.08 -4.89
C ASN A 165 -4.41 9.79 -4.10
N ILE A 166 -5.33 8.86 -4.31
CA ILE A 166 -5.47 7.66 -3.50
C ILE A 166 -4.78 6.49 -4.21
N ILE A 167 -3.68 6.02 -3.63
CA ILE A 167 -2.87 4.92 -4.14
C ILE A 167 -3.00 3.73 -3.18
N ALA A 168 -2.93 2.51 -3.73
CA ALA A 168 -2.90 1.28 -2.95
C ALA A 168 -1.52 1.14 -2.28
N ASP A 169 -1.44 1.46 -0.99
CA ASP A 169 -0.21 1.41 -0.21
C ASP A 169 -0.52 1.26 1.28
N SER A 170 0.39 0.68 2.05
CA SER A 170 0.27 0.51 3.49
C SER A 170 0.44 1.83 4.24
N SER A 171 -0.50 2.19 5.12
CA SER A 171 -0.40 3.42 5.93
C SER A 171 0.55 3.28 7.14
N LYS A 172 0.84 2.05 7.58
CA LYS A 172 1.62 1.77 8.80
C LYS A 172 3.04 2.38 8.79
N PRO A 173 3.84 2.24 7.71
CA PRO A 173 5.19 2.83 7.67
C PRO A 173 5.15 4.36 7.81
N HIS A 174 4.15 5.00 7.20
CA HIS A 174 3.99 6.46 7.26
C HIS A 174 3.59 6.95 8.66
N LEU A 175 2.70 6.22 9.34
CA LEU A 175 2.31 6.54 10.73
C LEU A 175 3.48 6.35 11.71
N PHE A 176 4.32 5.34 11.48
CA PHE A 176 5.56 5.16 12.22
C PHE A 176 6.52 6.34 11.99
N ALA A 177 6.74 6.73 10.73
CA ALA A 177 7.60 7.86 10.39
C ALA A 177 7.10 9.17 11.03
N GLN A 178 5.79 9.40 11.05
CA GLN A 178 5.18 10.54 11.72
C GLN A 178 5.41 10.52 13.24
N SER A 179 5.29 9.35 13.87
CA SER A 179 5.53 9.20 15.32
C SER A 179 6.98 9.54 15.68
N PHE A 180 7.93 9.09 14.86
CA PHE A 180 9.34 9.44 15.00
C PHE A 180 9.56 10.96 14.85
N GLY A 181 8.96 11.57 13.83
CA GLY A 181 8.99 13.02 13.64
C GLY A 181 8.38 13.79 14.82
N ALA A 182 7.27 13.31 15.38
CA ALA A 182 6.62 13.92 16.54
C ALA A 182 7.57 13.98 17.74
N VAL A 183 8.28 12.87 18.04
CA VAL A 183 9.27 12.81 19.11
C VAL A 183 10.39 13.83 18.88
N VAL A 184 11.01 13.85 17.70
CA VAL A 184 12.13 14.77 17.42
C VAL A 184 11.70 16.24 17.51
N VAL A 185 10.53 16.59 16.97
CA VAL A 185 9.99 17.96 17.03
C VAL A 185 9.60 18.35 18.46
N SER A 186 9.08 17.43 19.27
CA SER A 186 8.85 17.68 20.69
C SER A 186 10.15 17.96 21.46
N LEU A 187 11.21 17.21 21.21
CA LEU A 187 12.52 17.46 21.82
C LEU A 187 13.10 18.80 21.36
N SER A 188 12.92 19.14 20.09
CA SER A 188 13.29 20.46 19.54
C SER A 188 12.54 21.58 20.26
N ALA A 189 11.21 21.51 20.34
CA ALA A 189 10.38 22.47 21.05
C ALA A 189 10.83 22.62 22.51
N TYR A 190 10.96 21.50 23.24
CA TYR A 190 11.42 21.51 24.63
C TYR A 190 12.78 22.20 24.77
N SER A 191 13.73 21.90 23.88
CA SER A 191 15.07 22.50 23.90
C SER A 191 15.02 24.02 23.67
N LEU A 192 14.17 24.50 22.76
CA LEU A 192 13.98 25.94 22.52
C LEU A 192 13.40 26.65 23.76
N PHE A 193 12.40 26.06 24.41
CA PHE A 193 11.84 26.63 25.65
C PHE A 193 12.80 26.55 26.84
N ALA A 194 13.69 25.56 26.87
CA ALA A 194 14.74 25.43 27.88
C ALA A 194 15.93 26.38 27.66
N GLY A 195 15.93 27.20 26.61
CA GLY A 195 17.03 28.09 26.26
C GLY A 195 18.22 27.41 25.55
N LEU A 196 18.10 26.12 25.22
CA LEU A 196 19.10 25.35 24.46
C LEU A 196 18.92 25.59 22.96
N VAL A 197 19.06 26.86 22.55
CA VAL A 197 18.70 27.35 21.21
C VAL A 197 19.39 26.59 20.07
N VAL A 198 20.69 26.34 20.20
CA VAL A 198 21.47 25.61 19.18
C VAL A 198 20.94 24.19 19.00
N ILE A 199 20.63 23.48 20.09
CA ILE A 199 20.11 22.10 20.05
C ILE A 199 18.71 22.10 19.44
N GLY A 200 17.85 23.02 19.88
CA GLY A 200 16.48 23.15 19.40
C GLY A 200 16.42 23.34 17.88
N TRP A 201 17.14 24.34 17.36
CA TRP A 201 17.18 24.61 15.92
C TRP A 201 17.90 23.52 15.12
N SER A 202 18.96 22.90 15.67
CA SER A 202 19.64 21.79 14.99
C SER A 202 18.71 20.59 14.79
N LEU A 203 17.94 20.22 15.82
CA LEU A 203 16.95 19.14 15.72
C LEU A 203 15.86 19.46 14.69
N LEU A 204 15.35 20.70 14.70
CA LEU A 204 14.34 21.11 13.72
C LEU A 204 14.89 21.10 12.28
N ALA A 205 16.13 21.58 12.10
CA ALA A 205 16.80 21.58 10.80
C ALA A 205 16.97 20.17 10.23
N ILE A 206 17.30 19.18 11.08
CA ILE A 206 17.34 17.77 10.67
C ILE A 206 15.97 17.29 10.20
N VAL A 207 14.89 17.65 10.91
CA VAL A 207 13.52 17.28 10.50
C VAL A 207 13.17 17.92 9.16
N VAL A 208 13.47 19.20 8.96
CA VAL A 208 13.25 19.90 7.68
C VAL A 208 14.02 19.24 6.54
N LEU A 209 15.28 18.87 6.78
CA LEU A 209 16.12 18.19 5.80
C LEU A 209 15.53 16.83 5.40
N LEU A 210 15.15 15.99 6.38
CA LEU A 210 14.57 14.67 6.13
C LEU A 210 13.20 14.76 5.45
N ALA A 211 12.36 15.71 5.86
CA ALA A 211 11.06 15.96 5.23
C ALA A 211 11.23 16.44 3.78
N SER A 212 12.19 17.33 3.52
CA SER A 212 12.50 17.81 2.16
C SER A 212 13.00 16.67 1.28
N LEU A 213 13.87 15.82 1.82
CA LEU A 213 14.42 14.69 1.10
C LEU A 213 13.32 13.68 0.69
N ASN A 214 12.32 13.46 1.54
CA ASN A 214 11.15 12.66 1.17
C ASN A 214 10.24 13.37 0.17
N LEU A 215 10.03 14.69 0.31
CA LEU A 215 9.15 15.45 -0.57
C LEU A 215 9.68 15.54 -2.01
N PHE A 216 10.98 15.75 -2.18
CA PHE A 216 11.61 15.96 -3.50
C PHE A 216 12.18 14.67 -4.11
N PHE A 217 12.77 13.79 -3.30
CA PHE A 217 13.43 12.57 -3.79
C PHE A 217 12.67 11.28 -3.49
N GLY A 218 11.54 11.36 -2.77
CA GLY A 218 10.72 10.19 -2.43
C GLY A 218 11.37 9.25 -1.40
N PHE A 219 12.47 9.64 -0.77
CA PHE A 219 13.11 8.82 0.25
C PHE A 219 12.63 9.20 1.65
N CYS A 220 11.96 8.25 2.31
CA CYS A 220 11.54 8.38 3.70
C CYS A 220 12.40 7.51 4.62
N LEU A 221 13.25 8.15 5.42
CA LEU A 221 14.08 7.45 6.41
C LEU A 221 13.22 6.68 7.43
N GLY A 222 12.11 7.27 7.88
CA GLY A 222 11.20 6.64 8.84
C GLY A 222 10.54 5.37 8.29
N CYS A 223 10.06 5.40 7.03
CA CYS A 223 9.53 4.19 6.38
C CYS A 223 10.61 3.13 6.22
N SER A 224 11.83 3.52 5.83
CA SER A 224 12.97 2.60 5.67
C SER A 224 13.33 1.92 6.99
N LEU A 225 13.36 2.69 8.09
CA LEU A 225 13.59 2.17 9.44
C LEU A 225 12.47 1.21 9.87
N TYR A 226 11.21 1.55 9.59
CA TYR A 226 10.07 0.67 9.86
C TYR A 226 10.26 -0.71 9.19
N TYR A 227 10.59 -0.72 7.90
CA TYR A 227 10.82 -1.95 7.15
C TYR A 227 12.03 -2.71 7.65
N TRP A 228 13.11 -2.02 8.04
CA TRP A 228 14.29 -2.66 8.62
C TRP A 228 13.95 -3.36 9.95
N LEU A 229 13.20 -2.71 10.84
CA LEU A 229 12.76 -3.28 12.11
C LEU A 229 11.83 -4.49 11.92
N HIS A 230 10.93 -4.43 10.95
CA HIS A 230 9.94 -5.49 10.68
C HIS A 230 10.41 -6.51 9.64
N ARG A 231 11.67 -6.41 9.17
CA ARG A 231 12.24 -7.31 8.16
C ARG A 231 12.15 -8.78 8.59
N ASN A 232 12.36 -9.05 9.88
CA ASN A 232 12.38 -10.42 10.41
C ASN A 232 10.97 -11.00 10.64
N GLU A 233 9.96 -10.16 10.89
CA GLU A 233 8.56 -10.58 11.07
C GLU A 233 7.89 -10.96 9.75
N ASN A 234 8.16 -10.21 8.68
CA ASN A 234 7.62 -10.53 7.36
C ASN A 234 8.09 -11.92 6.88
N SER A 235 9.36 -12.28 7.12
CA SER A 235 9.86 -13.62 6.79
C SER A 235 9.10 -14.72 7.56
N LYS A 236 8.76 -14.50 8.84
CA LYS A 236 8.01 -15.49 9.64
C LYS A 236 6.56 -15.64 9.19
N SER A 237 5.92 -14.59 8.68
CA SER A 237 4.55 -14.69 8.17
C SER A 237 4.47 -15.54 6.91
N GLU A 238 5.49 -15.47 6.06
CA GLU A 238 5.67 -16.29 4.87
C GLU A 238 5.90 -17.77 5.22
N TYR A 239 6.67 -18.05 6.29
CA TYR A 239 6.84 -19.42 6.81
C TYR A 239 5.63 -19.94 7.61
N ARG A 240 4.80 -19.09 8.21
CA ARG A 240 3.65 -19.52 9.03
C ARG A 240 2.47 -20.00 8.18
N PHE A 241 2.33 -19.52 6.94
CA PHE A 241 1.40 -20.09 5.95
C PHE A 241 1.92 -21.38 5.29
N SER A 242 3.23 -21.67 5.40
CA SER A 242 3.83 -22.94 4.95
C SER A 242 3.83 -24.03 6.04
N GLY A 243 3.35 -23.73 7.26
CA GLY A 243 3.51 -24.58 8.44
C GLY A 243 2.24 -25.21 9.02
N GLU A 244 1.05 -24.86 8.52
CA GLU A 244 -0.17 -25.62 8.81
C GLU A 244 -0.37 -26.65 7.69
N LYS A 245 0.35 -27.77 7.84
CA LYS A 245 0.01 -29.04 7.19
C LYS A 245 -1.21 -29.67 7.87
#